data_AF-A0A8T5N9Q1-F1
#
_entry.id   AF-A0A8T5N9Q1-F1
#
_cell.length_a   1.000
_cell.length_b   1.000
_cell.length_c   1.000
_cell.angle_alpha   90.00
_cell.angle_beta   90.00
_cell.angle_gamma   90.00
#
_symmetry.space_group_name_H-M   'P 1'
#
loop_
_entity.id
_entity.type
_entity.pdbx_description
1 polymer ?
#
loop_
_entity_poly.entity_id
_entity_poly.type
_entity_poly.pdbx_seq_one_letter_code
_entity_poly.pdbx_strand_id
1 'polypeptide(L)'
;MSNDSGNDKLSEIINSLPIDRDNARLLKDFENHWIDICRDIENTEMSMDDVRRWENKFELDRLQLIEELPRRSFTSEVDTSINRIKDKVDIAVLKAKANYRAKEKIRLKDSYGFLAPLIYIIFKILGKV
;
A
#
# COMPACT_ATOMS: atom_id res chain seq x y z
N MET A 1 24.63 31.17 29.85
CA MET A 1 23.57 30.23 29.46
C MET A 1 22.27 31.00 29.36
N SER A 2 21.32 30.52 28.55
CA SER A 2 19.95 31.02 28.32
C SER A 2 19.75 31.79 27.00
N ASN A 3 19.63 31.03 25.90
CA ASN A 3 19.16 31.47 24.58
C ASN A 3 17.92 30.66 24.11
N ASP A 4 17.10 30.14 25.03
CA ASP A 4 15.99 29.21 24.67
C ASP A 4 14.60 29.86 24.57
N SER A 5 14.37 31.05 25.15
CA SER A 5 13.01 31.62 25.23
C SER A 5 12.39 32.04 23.88
N GLY A 6 13.20 32.20 22.83
CA GLY A 6 12.73 32.63 21.50
C GLY A 6 12.27 31.47 20.62
N ASN A 7 12.79 30.27 20.83
CA ASN A 7 12.50 29.11 20.00
C ASN A 7 11.12 28.51 20.33
N ASP A 8 10.78 28.46 21.62
CA ASP A 8 9.49 27.92 22.10
C ASP A 8 8.28 28.73 21.64
N LYS A 9 8.44 30.05 21.48
CA LYS A 9 7.37 30.93 20.96
C LYS A 9 7.18 30.80 19.45
N LEU A 10 8.26 30.58 18.70
CA LEU A 10 8.17 30.37 17.26
C LEU A 10 7.53 29.01 16.92
N SER A 11 7.85 27.96 17.68
CA SER A 11 7.20 26.65 17.55
C SER A 11 5.73 26.70 17.99
N GLU A 12 5.37 27.44 19.04
CA GLU A 12 3.96 27.68 19.41
C GLU A 12 3.18 28.42 18.31
N ILE A 13 3.77 29.45 17.69
CA ILE A 13 3.11 30.21 16.63
C ILE A 13 2.93 29.35 15.37
N ILE A 14 3.93 28.55 14.99
CA ILE A 14 3.85 27.62 13.86
C ILE A 14 2.77 26.55 14.10
N ASN A 15 2.65 26.03 15.33
CA ASN A 15 1.64 25.03 15.69
C ASN A 15 0.22 25.63 15.89
N SER A 16 0.10 26.95 16.03
CA SER A 16 -1.16 27.66 16.22
C SER A 16 -1.82 28.12 14.91
N LEU A 17 -1.12 28.03 13.77
CA LEU A 17 -1.67 28.43 12.49
C LEU A 17 -2.64 27.35 11.99
N PRO A 18 -3.92 27.67 11.76
CA PRO A 18 -4.89 26.70 11.29
C PRO A 18 -4.37 26.09 9.98
N ILE A 19 -4.40 24.76 9.88
CA ILE A 19 -4.25 24.07 8.59
C ILE A 19 -5.25 24.76 7.66
N ASP A 20 -4.70 25.43 6.64
CA ASP A 20 -5.53 26.15 5.67
C ASP A 20 -6.64 25.22 5.19
N ARG A 21 -7.88 25.71 5.08
CA ARG A 21 -9.04 24.86 4.76
C ARG A 21 -8.81 24.03 3.50
N ASP A 22 -8.02 24.58 2.58
CA ASP A 22 -7.65 23.95 1.32
C ASP A 22 -6.67 22.78 1.53
N ASN A 23 -5.74 22.85 2.47
CA ASN A 23 -4.81 21.76 2.79
C ASN A 23 -5.53 20.59 3.48
N ALA A 24 -6.45 20.89 4.40
CA ALA A 24 -7.26 19.87 5.06
C ALA A 24 -8.15 19.13 4.04
N ARG A 25 -8.63 19.84 3.02
CA ARG A 25 -9.40 19.25 1.92
C ARG A 25 -8.52 18.35 1.05
N LEU A 26 -7.35 18.81 0.62
CA LEU A 26 -6.41 18.00 -0.17
C LEU A 26 -6.01 16.71 0.55
N LEU A 27 -5.67 16.80 1.84
CA LEU A 27 -5.35 15.61 2.64
C LEU A 27 -6.54 14.65 2.72
N LYS A 28 -7.75 15.17 2.94
CA LYS A 28 -8.96 14.35 3.00
C LYS A 28 -9.31 13.69 1.66
N ASP A 29 -9.11 14.40 0.56
CA ASP A 29 -9.34 13.87 -0.79
C ASP A 29 -8.32 12.76 -1.10
N PHE A 30 -7.06 12.93 -0.72
CA PHE A 30 -6.03 11.89 -0.78
C PHE A 30 -6.39 10.66 0.07
N GLU A 31 -6.82 10.88 1.33
CA GLU A 31 -7.24 9.80 2.23
C GLU A 31 -8.40 9.00 1.64
N ASN A 32 -9.45 9.68 1.15
CA ASN A 32 -10.62 9.03 0.56
C ASN A 32 -10.25 8.23 -0.70
N HIS A 33 -9.46 8.82 -1.58
CA HIS A 33 -9.00 8.19 -2.82
C HIS A 33 -8.31 6.85 -2.52
N TRP A 34 -7.35 6.86 -1.59
CA TRP A 34 -6.60 5.65 -1.25
C TRP A 34 -7.39 4.66 -0.42
N ILE A 35 -8.34 5.09 0.41
CA ILE A 35 -9.26 4.18 1.12
C ILE A 35 -10.12 3.40 0.12
N ASP A 36 -10.65 4.06 -0.90
CA ASP A 36 -11.47 3.40 -1.92
C ASP A 36 -10.63 2.42 -2.75
N ILE A 37 -9.42 2.83 -3.17
CA ILE A 37 -8.47 1.94 -3.84
C ILE A 37 -8.11 0.73 -2.96
N CYS A 38 -7.88 0.91 -1.66
CA CYS A 38 -7.59 -0.20 -0.75
C CYS A 38 -8.74 -1.21 -0.74
N ARG A 39 -9.99 -0.74 -0.70
CA ARG A 39 -11.17 -1.62 -0.72
C ARG A 39 -11.22 -2.47 -1.99
N ASP A 40 -10.85 -1.88 -3.13
CA ASP A 40 -10.78 -2.60 -4.40
C ASP A 40 -9.64 -3.62 -4.39
N ILE A 41 -8.45 -3.22 -3.94
CA ILE A 41 -7.25 -4.07 -3.86
C ILE A 41 -7.50 -5.29 -2.97
N GLU A 42 -8.09 -5.13 -1.79
CA GLU A 42 -8.28 -6.21 -0.80
C GLU A 42 -8.97 -7.46 -1.37
N ASN A 43 -9.84 -7.27 -2.36
CA ASN A 43 -10.63 -8.34 -2.98
C ASN A 43 -10.02 -8.89 -4.28
N THR A 44 -8.85 -8.37 -4.68
CA THR A 44 -8.15 -8.81 -5.89
C THR A 44 -7.14 -9.90 -5.61
N GLU A 45 -6.63 -10.49 -6.69
CA GLU A 45 -5.46 -11.37 -6.69
C GLU A 45 -4.31 -10.64 -7.36
N MET A 46 -3.22 -10.50 -6.62
CA MET A 46 -2.12 -9.66 -7.04
C MET A 46 -0.82 -10.45 -7.12
N SER A 47 -0.18 -10.44 -8.29
CA SER A 47 1.15 -11.01 -8.46
C SER A 47 2.20 -10.13 -7.77
N MET A 48 3.42 -10.65 -7.57
CA MET A 48 4.51 -9.87 -6.95
C MET A 48 4.91 -8.62 -7.75
N ASP A 49 4.70 -8.62 -9.06
CA ASP A 49 5.02 -7.45 -9.90
C ASP A 49 3.89 -6.41 -9.84
N ASP A 50 2.64 -6.84 -9.67
CA ASP A 50 1.52 -5.95 -9.41
C ASP A 50 1.64 -5.27 -8.05
N VAL A 51 2.08 -6.00 -7.02
CA VAL A 51 2.37 -5.45 -5.68
C VAL A 51 3.33 -4.25 -5.78
N ARG A 52 4.46 -4.44 -6.46
CA ARG A 52 5.46 -3.38 -6.63
C ARG A 52 4.92 -2.17 -7.41
N ARG A 53 4.02 -2.38 -8.37
CA ARG A 53 3.36 -1.28 -9.08
C ARG A 53 2.48 -0.44 -8.17
N TRP A 54 1.74 -1.07 -7.25
CA TRP A 54 0.88 -0.36 -6.31
C TRP A 54 1.66 0.40 -5.24
N GLU A 55 2.71 -0.20 -4.69
CA GLU A 55 3.62 0.49 -3.76
C GLU A 55 4.24 1.72 -4.43
N ASN A 56 4.77 1.58 -5.65
CA ASN A 56 5.33 2.71 -6.40
C ASN A 56 4.28 3.79 -6.70
N LYS A 57 3.04 3.40 -7.03
CA LYS A 57 1.96 4.35 -7.27
C LYS A 57 1.64 5.15 -6.01
N PHE A 58 1.55 4.50 -4.85
CA PHE A 58 1.34 5.19 -3.58
C PHE A 58 2.44 6.20 -3.27
N GLU A 59 3.70 5.80 -3.47
CA GLU A 59 4.84 6.69 -3.24
C GLU A 59 4.83 7.90 -4.18
N LEU A 60 4.46 7.71 -5.45
CA LEU A 60 4.31 8.80 -6.41
C LEU A 60 3.21 9.78 -6.00
N ASP A 61 2.01 9.28 -5.67
CA ASP A 61 0.89 10.11 -5.26
C ASP A 61 1.20 10.84 -3.94
N ARG A 62 1.92 10.20 -3.01
CA ARG A 62 2.41 10.84 -1.79
C ARG A 62 3.36 12.01 -2.12
N LEU A 63 4.30 11.80 -3.04
CA LEU A 63 5.25 12.85 -3.44
C LEU A 63 4.53 14.03 -4.11
N GLN A 64 3.51 13.76 -4.93
CA GLN A 64 2.66 14.80 -5.52
C GLN A 64 1.91 15.59 -4.45
N LEU A 65 1.30 14.91 -3.48
CA LEU A 65 0.65 15.57 -2.34
C LEU A 65 1.65 16.46 -1.57
N ILE A 66 2.89 16.00 -1.40
CA ILE A 66 3.93 16.78 -0.72
C ILE A 66 4.31 18.05 -1.49
N GLU A 67 4.30 17.99 -2.82
CA GLU A 67 4.58 19.15 -3.68
C GLU A 67 3.43 20.18 -3.65
N GLU A 68 2.18 19.70 -3.59
CA GLU A 68 0.98 20.54 -3.54
C GLU A 68 0.75 21.20 -2.17
N LEU A 69 1.17 20.53 -1.09
CA LEU A 69 1.04 21.07 0.26
C LEU A 69 2.08 22.18 0.52
N PRO A 70 1.68 23.34 1.09
CA PRO A 70 2.62 24.36 1.48
C PRO A 70 3.62 23.79 2.50
N ARG A 71 4.92 24.08 2.35
CA ARG A 71 5.99 23.58 3.26
C ARG A 71 5.75 23.85 4.74
N ARG A 72 4.93 24.85 5.08
CA ARG A 72 4.55 25.22 6.46
C ARG A 72 3.44 24.35 7.06
N SER A 73 2.77 23.56 6.22
CA SER A 73 1.64 22.69 6.58
C SER A 73 2.09 21.27 6.90
N PHE A 74 3.38 20.96 6.74
CA PHE A 74 4.01 19.73 7.21
C PHE A 74 4.10 19.75 8.73
N THR A 75 2.95 19.48 9.35
CA THR A 75 2.85 19.21 10.78
C THR A 75 2.88 17.70 11.00
N SER A 76 3.15 17.28 12.23
CA SER A 76 3.10 15.88 12.63
C SER A 76 1.76 15.20 12.29
N GLU A 77 0.67 15.97 12.20
CA GLU A 77 -0.66 15.46 11.86
C GLU A 77 -0.76 15.00 10.40
N VAL A 78 -0.18 15.76 9.45
CA VAL A 78 -0.15 15.38 8.03
C VAL A 78 0.63 14.09 7.83
N ASP A 79 1.82 14.00 8.43
CA ASP A 79 2.65 12.78 8.38
C ASP A 79 1.94 11.58 9.02
N THR A 80 1.26 11.79 10.15
CA THR A 80 0.49 10.72 10.82
C THR A 80 -0.65 10.22 9.92
N SER A 81 -1.38 11.12 9.27
CA SER A 81 -2.45 10.77 8.34
C SER A 81 -1.92 9.98 7.14
N ILE A 82 -0.86 10.45 6.49
CA ILE A 82 -0.24 9.78 5.35
C ILE A 82 0.27 8.39 5.75
N ASN A 83 0.95 8.27 6.90
CA ASN A 83 1.43 6.98 7.40
C ASN A 83 0.29 6.00 7.69
N ARG A 84 -0.82 6.48 8.28
CA ARG A 84 -2.01 5.66 8.51
C ARG A 84 -2.61 5.14 7.21
N ILE A 85 -2.59 5.93 6.13
CA ILE A 85 -3.03 5.48 4.81
C ILE A 85 -2.04 4.47 4.24
N LYS A 86 -0.73 4.70 4.37
CA LYS A 86 0.30 3.75 3.94
C LYS A 86 0.09 2.38 4.59
N ASP A 87 -0.13 2.34 5.90
CA ASP A 87 -0.41 1.08 6.61
C ASP A 87 -1.63 0.35 6.05
N LYS A 88 -2.70 1.08 5.66
CA LYS A 88 -3.87 0.48 5.02
C LYS A 88 -3.56 -0.09 3.64
N VAL A 89 -2.77 0.64 2.84
CA VAL A 89 -2.32 0.17 1.52
C VAL A 89 -1.52 -1.11 1.67
N ASP A 90 -0.56 -1.14 2.59
CA ASP A 90 0.29 -2.31 2.85
C ASP A 90 -0.56 -3.52 3.29
N ILE A 91 -1.55 -3.32 4.18
CA ILE A 91 -2.48 -4.37 4.59
C ILE A 91 -3.31 -4.88 3.40
N ALA A 92 -3.82 -3.97 2.56
CA ALA A 92 -4.64 -4.33 1.41
C ALA A 92 -3.85 -5.17 0.39
N VAL A 93 -2.62 -4.73 0.10
CA VAL A 93 -1.67 -5.43 -0.77
C VAL A 93 -1.32 -6.81 -0.21
N LEU A 94 -1.10 -6.93 1.11
CA LEU A 94 -0.85 -8.23 1.75
C LEU A 94 -2.03 -9.19 1.63
N LYS A 95 -3.27 -8.71 1.77
CA LYS A 95 -4.48 -9.50 1.55
C LYS A 95 -4.58 -9.97 0.09
N ALA A 96 -4.38 -9.07 -0.87
CA ALA A 96 -4.44 -9.40 -2.30
C ALA A 96 -3.38 -10.46 -2.71
N LYS A 97 -2.18 -10.36 -2.12
CA LYS A 97 -1.11 -11.36 -2.27
C LYS A 97 -1.48 -12.70 -1.65
N ALA A 98 -2.16 -12.70 -0.50
CA ALA A 98 -2.64 -13.93 0.12
C ALA A 98 -3.70 -14.63 -0.75
N ASN A 99 -4.62 -13.87 -1.34
CA ASN A 99 -5.62 -14.37 -2.28
C ASN A 99 -4.96 -15.03 -3.51
N TYR A 100 -3.95 -14.36 -4.09
CA TYR A 100 -3.19 -14.91 -5.23
C TYR A 100 -2.53 -16.25 -4.87
N ARG A 101 -1.87 -16.33 -3.70
CA ARG A 101 -1.25 -17.58 -3.23
C ARG A 101 -2.26 -18.70 -3.01
N ALA A 102 -3.44 -18.37 -2.49
CA ALA A 102 -4.50 -19.36 -2.26
C ALA A 102 -5.00 -19.96 -3.59
N LYS A 103 -5.27 -19.11 -4.59
CA LYS A 103 -5.64 -19.57 -5.94
C LYS A 103 -4.52 -20.34 -6.63
N GLU A 104 -3.28 -19.87 -6.51
CA GLU A 104 -2.13 -20.54 -7.14
C GLU A 104 -1.91 -21.93 -6.54
N LYS A 105 -2.11 -22.10 -5.23
CA LYS A 105 -2.08 -23.42 -4.57
C LYS A 105 -3.14 -24.36 -5.13
N ILE A 106 -4.35 -23.87 -5.40
CA ILE A 106 -5.43 -24.66 -6.02
C ILE A 106 -5.03 -25.04 -7.45
N ARG A 107 -4.56 -24.08 -8.26
CA ARG A 107 -4.11 -24.30 -9.64
C ARG A 107 -2.99 -25.34 -9.72
N LEU A 108 -2.01 -25.26 -8.82
CA LEU A 108 -0.92 -26.23 -8.73
C LEU A 108 -1.45 -27.61 -8.35
N LYS A 109 -2.33 -27.70 -7.34
CA LYS A 109 -2.95 -28.98 -6.95
C LYS A 109 -3.68 -29.65 -8.12
N ASP A 110 -4.44 -28.87 -8.90
CA ASP A 110 -5.15 -29.39 -10.07
C ASP A 110 -4.16 -29.85 -11.16
N SER A 111 -3.08 -29.09 -11.37
CA SER A 111 -2.01 -29.44 -12.32
C SER A 111 -1.26 -30.72 -11.91
N TYR A 112 -0.97 -30.90 -10.62
CA TYR A 112 -0.36 -32.13 -10.10
C TYR A 112 -1.31 -33.33 -10.16
N GLY A 113 -2.62 -33.10 -10.00
CA GLY A 113 -3.65 -34.12 -10.21
C GLY A 113 -3.63 -34.69 -11.65
N PHE A 114 -3.28 -33.87 -12.63
CA PHE A 114 -3.09 -34.30 -14.03
C PHE A 114 -1.71 -34.96 -14.28
N LEU A 115 -0.68 -34.55 -13.52
CA LEU A 115 0.68 -35.03 -13.71
C LEU A 115 0.85 -36.52 -13.35
N ALA A 116 0.17 -37.01 -12.31
CA ALA A 116 0.28 -38.40 -11.87
C ALA A 116 -0.23 -39.42 -12.92
N PRO A 117 -1.43 -39.25 -13.52
CA PRO A 117 -1.86 -40.06 -14.66
C PRO A 117 -0.93 -39.99 -15.86
N LEU A 118 -0.40 -38.80 -16.16
CA LEU A 118 0.52 -38.60 -17.28
C LEU A 118 1.84 -39.36 -17.08
N ILE A 119 2.42 -39.26 -15.88
CA ILE A 119 3.62 -40.00 -15.47
C ILE A 119 3.37 -41.51 -15.57
N TYR A 120 2.21 -41.98 -15.11
CA TYR A 120 1.83 -43.39 -15.23
C TYR A 120 1.77 -43.86 -16.69
N ILE A 121 1.14 -43.08 -17.58
CA ILE A 121 1.08 -43.39 -19.02
C ILE A 121 2.49 -43.45 -19.62
N ILE A 122 3.36 -42.50 -19.29
CA ILE A 122 4.75 -42.48 -19.77
C ILE A 122 5.51 -43.73 -19.29
N PHE A 123 5.41 -44.10 -18.01
CA PHE A 123 6.05 -45.30 -17.48
C PHE A 123 5.54 -46.58 -18.14
N LYS A 124 4.25 -46.64 -18.47
CA LYS A 124 3.64 -47.76 -19.20
C LYS A 124 4.15 -47.86 -20.64
N ILE A 125 4.29 -46.73 -21.36
CA ILE A 125 4.86 -46.72 -22.72
C ILE A 125 6.33 -47.15 -22.70
N LEU A 126 7.09 -46.77 -21.66
CA LEU A 126 8.50 -47.14 -21.49
C LEU A 126 8.71 -48.59 -20.99
N GLY A 127 7.64 -49.35 -20.75
CA GLY A 127 7.71 -50.74 -20.28
C GLY A 127 8.31 -50.90 -18.88
N LYS A 128 8.31 -49.83 -18.07
CA LYS A 128 8.79 -49.85 -16.67
C LYS A 128 7.70 -50.24 -15.67
N VAL A 129 6.45 -50.32 -16.13
CA VAL A 129 5.24 -50.78 -15.43
C VAL A 129 4.42 -51.57 -16.44
#